data_AF-A0A7K2YX66-F1
#
_entry.id   AF-A0A7K2YX66-F1
#
_cell.length_a   1.000
_cell.length_b   1.000
_cell.length_c   1.000
_cell.angle_alpha   90.00
_cell.angle_beta   90.00
_cell.angle_gamma   90.00
#
_symmetry.space_group_name_H-M   'P 1'
#
loop_
_entity.id
_entity.type
_entity.pdbx_description
1 polymer ?
#
loop_
_entity_poly.entity_id
_entity_poly.type
_entity_poly.pdbx_seq_one_letter_code
_entity_poly.pdbx_strand_id
1 'polypeptide(L)' 'MTDALWSRLSQDARAEVDRLITEGRNIQAIVSMRESAGPPTPGIHACVDLLQWRFEELGLPSA' A
#
# COMPACT_ATOMS: atom_id res chain seq x y z
N MET A 1 -5.38 -8.69 -8.13
CA MET A 1 -4.92 -7.46 -8.80
C MET A 1 -3.97 -6.64 -7.92
N THR A 2 -3.95 -6.88 -6.62
CA THR A 2 -3.12 -6.21 -5.63
C THR A 2 -1.61 -6.30 -5.88
N ASP A 3 -1.14 -7.48 -6.27
CA ASP A 3 0.26 -7.72 -6.65
C ASP A 3 0.74 -6.85 -7.82
N ALA A 4 -0.17 -6.51 -8.75
CA ALA A 4 0.15 -5.63 -9.88
C ALA A 4 0.37 -4.16 -9.46
N LEU A 5 -0.28 -3.70 -8.39
CA LEU A 5 0.00 -2.38 -7.81
C LEU A 5 1.26 -2.40 -6.96
N TRP A 6 1.43 -3.44 -6.14
CA TRP A 6 2.61 -3.61 -5.30
C TRP A 6 3.91 -3.67 -6.13
N SER A 7 3.89 -4.43 -7.24
CA SER A 7 5.03 -4.54 -8.15
C SER A 7 5.43 -3.23 -8.82
N ARG A 8 4.50 -2.27 -8.98
CA ARG A 8 4.78 -0.94 -9.52
C ARG A 8 5.51 -0.01 -8.55
N LEU A 9 5.41 -0.27 -7.25
CA LEU A 9 6.14 0.49 -6.25
C LEU A 9 7.61 0.10 -6.27
N SER A 10 8.50 1.10 -6.12
CA SER A 10 9.92 0.86 -5.87
C SER A 10 10.11 0.18 -4.51
N GLN A 11 11.30 -0.38 -4.28
CA GLN A 11 11.62 -1.02 -3.00
C GLN A 11 11.47 -0.04 -1.82
N ASP A 12 11.92 1.21 -1.97
CA ASP A 12 11.80 2.23 -0.93
C ASP A 12 10.35 2.60 -0.64
N ALA A 13 9.52 2.70 -1.69
CA ALA A 13 8.09 2.97 -1.54
C ALA A 13 7.36 1.80 -0.85
N ARG A 14 7.74 0.55 -1.16
CA ARG A 14 7.20 -0.64 -0.47
C ARG A 14 7.55 -0.63 1.02
N ALA A 15 8.81 -0.34 1.35
CA ALA A 15 9.26 -0.25 2.74
C ALA A 15 8.53 0.85 3.51
N GLU A 16 8.32 2.02 2.88
CA GLU A 16 7.57 3.11 3.50
C GLU A 16 6.10 2.76 3.72
N VAL A 17 5.46 2.10 2.75
CA VAL A 17 4.08 1.61 2.91
C VAL A 17 3.98 0.65 4.09
N ASP A 18 4.86 -0.34 4.18
CA ASP A 18 4.87 -1.30 5.30
C ASP A 18 5.09 -0.61 6.65
N ARG A 19 5.99 0.36 6.71
CA ARG A 19 6.22 1.18 7.91
C ARG A 19 4.96 1.94 8.32
N LEU A 20 4.29 2.59 7.37
CA LEU A 20 3.06 3.34 7.65
C LEU A 20 1.94 2.40 8.13
N ILE A 21 1.83 1.19 7.58
CA ILE A 21 0.84 0.19 7.99
C ILE A 21 1.11 -0.30 9.41
N THR A 22 2.36 -0.65 9.72
CA THR A 22 2.77 -1.08 11.07
C THR A 22 2.58 0.01 12.13
N GLU A 23 2.68 1.29 11.75
CA GLU A 23 2.37 2.45 12.59
C GLU A 23 0.86 2.76 12.71
N GLY A 24 -0.02 2.03 12.03
CA GLY A 24 -1.47 2.28 11.98
C GLY A 24 -1.87 3.51 11.15
N ARG A 25 -0.97 4.02 10.30
CA ARG A 25 -1.13 5.24 9.49
C ARG A 25 -1.69 4.93 8.10
N ASN A 26 -2.85 4.29 8.07
CA ASN A 26 -3.48 3.74 6.86
C ASN A 26 -3.73 4.77 5.74
N ILE A 27 -4.18 5.97 6.10
CA ILE A 27 -4.44 7.04 5.12
C ILE A 27 -3.13 7.46 4.44
N GLN A 28 -2.05 7.61 5.21
CA GLN A 28 -0.75 7.98 4.69
C GLN A 28 -0.15 6.85 3.83
N ALA A 29 -0.38 5.58 4.20
CA ALA A 29 0.01 4.45 3.37
C ALA A 29 -0.68 4.52 1.98
N ILE A 30 -1.99 4.79 1.96
CA ILE A 30 -2.75 4.97 0.71
C ILE A 30 -2.22 6.16 -0.12
N VAL A 31 -1.92 7.29 0.52
CA VAL A 31 -1.33 8.45 -0.18
C VAL A 31 0.02 8.06 -0.80
N SER A 32 0.90 7.43 -0.02
CA SER A 32 2.22 6.97 -0.48
C SER A 32 2.12 6.02 -1.66
N MET A 33 1.19 5.06 -1.63
CA MET A 33 0.92 4.15 -2.76
C MET A 33 0.55 4.92 -4.03
N ARG A 34 -0.31 5.95 -3.93
CA ARG A 34 -0.79 6.72 -5.08
C ARG A 34 0.28 7.60 -5.68
N GLU A 35 1.10 8.23 -4.85
CA GLU A 35 2.20 9.10 -5.29
C GLU A 35 3.35 8.28 -5.90
N SER A 36 3.63 7.10 -5.37
CA SER A 36 4.78 6.28 -5.77
C SER A 36 4.50 5.32 -6.93
N ALA A 37 3.23 5.01 -7.23
CA ALA A 37 2.88 4.05 -8.29
C ALA A 37 3.04 4.60 -9.72
N GLY A 38 3.25 5.91 -9.88
CA GLY A 38 3.32 6.57 -11.18
C GLY A 38 2.02 6.49 -12.02
N PRO A 39 1.99 7.06 -13.23
CA PRO A 39 0.82 6.99 -14.11
C PRO A 39 0.59 5.58 -14.69
N PRO A 40 -0.67 5.11 -14.81
CA PRO A 40 -1.88 5.78 -14.32
C PRO A 40 -1.98 5.67 -12.80
N THR A 41 -2.34 6.77 -12.14
CA THR A 41 -2.51 6.81 -10.68
C THR A 41 -3.56 5.79 -10.25
N PRO A 42 -3.26 4.93 -9.27
CA PRO A 42 -4.23 3.94 -8.80
C PRO A 42 -5.44 4.62 -8.15
N GLY A 43 -6.61 4.00 -8.38
CA GLY A 43 -7.84 4.38 -7.70
C GLY A 43 -7.81 4.00 -6.22
N ILE A 44 -8.65 4.65 -5.42
CA ILE A 44 -8.71 4.43 -3.97
C ILE A 44 -9.01 2.96 -3.63
N HIS A 45 -9.94 2.32 -4.34
CA HIS A 45 -10.27 0.90 -4.12
C HIS A 45 -9.04 -0.01 -4.28
N ALA A 46 -8.24 0.19 -5.33
CA ALA A 46 -7.03 -0.60 -5.54
C ALA A 46 -5.98 -0.39 -4.43
N CYS A 47 -5.90 0.83 -3.87
CA CYS A 47 -5.03 1.11 -2.72
C CYS A 47 -5.55 0.49 -1.42
N VAL A 48 -6.88 0.45 -1.22
CA VAL A 48 -7.50 -0.22 -0.07
C VAL A 48 -7.30 -1.73 -0.16
N ASP A 49 -7.47 -2.33 -1.35
CA ASP A 49 -7.19 -3.75 -1.57
C ASP A 49 -5.72 -4.08 -1.30
N LEU A 50 -4.80 -3.17 -1.67
CA LEU A 50 -3.38 -3.28 -1.35
C LEU A 50 -3.08 -3.14 0.13
N LEU A 51 -3.72 -2.19 0.79
CA LEU A 51 -3.61 -2.02 2.23
C LEU A 51 -4.02 -3.30 2.95
N GLN A 52 -5.18 -3.87 2.61
CA GLN A 52 -5.68 -5.10 3.22
C GLN A 52 -4.73 -6.28 2.98
N TRP A 53 -4.29 -6.48 1.74
CA TRP A 53 -3.32 -7.54 1.42
C TRP A 53 -2.01 -7.38 2.22
N ARG A 54 -1.54 -6.14 2.42
CA ARG A 54 -0.36 -5.90 3.27
C ARG A 54 -0.61 -6.19 4.74
N PHE A 55 -1.80 -5.91 5.27
CA PHE A 55 -2.16 -6.33 6.64
C PHE A 55 -2.05 -7.85 6.80
N GLU A 56 -2.57 -8.61 5.84
CA GLU A 56 -2.51 -10.08 5.82
C GLU A 56 -1.06 -10.58 5.75
N GLU A 57 -0.26 -10.06 4.82
CA GLU A 57 1.15 -10.43 4.65
C GLU A 57 2.04 -10.06 5.85
N LEU A 58 1.73 -8.97 6.54
CA LEU A 58 2.44 -8.54 7.74
C LEU A 58 1.93 -9.22 9.03
N GLY A 59 0.89 -10.07 8.94
CA GLY A 59 0.28 -10.73 10.09
C GLY A 59 -0.38 -9.77 11.08
N LEU A 60 -0.81 -8.61 10.60
CA LEU A 60 -1.45 -7.57 11.39
C LEU A 60 -2.97 -7.74 11.37
N PRO A 61 -3.68 -7.44 12.47
CA PRO A 61 -5.14 -7.42 12.44
C PRO A 61 -5.60 -6.33 11.48
N SER A 62 -6.37 -6.71 10.46
CA SER A 62 -7.06 -5.74 9.61
C SER A 62 -8.04 -4.94 10.47
N ALA A 63 -7.82 -3.63 10.57
CA ALA A 63 -8.69 -2.71 11.31
C ALA A 63 -10.10 -2.62 10.70
#